data_AF-A0A8H7UKB8-F1
#
_entry.id   AF-A0A8H7UKB8-F1
#
_cell.length_a   1.000
_cell.length_b   1.000
_cell.length_c   1.000
_cell.angle_alpha   90.00
_cell.angle_beta   90.00
_cell.angle_gamma   90.00
#
_symmetry.space_group_name_H-M   'P 1'
#
loop_
_entity.id
_entity.type
_entity.pdbx_description
1 polymer ?
#
loop_
_entity_poly.entity_id
_entity_poly.type
_entity_poly.pdbx_seq_one_letter_code
_entity_poly.pdbx_strand_id
1 'polypeptide(L)'
;MFFPRSELAYTRCYCEENIYKLCEWIKEKHENEIDNILVVFVSNPDRRVCDSKVPLWEQSSAVEGNFVIWDYHVILLQCVGDGTDGIIYDFDSRLPFPTPFRDYISRTFRPNIDLASAFKRWFRLIPCRSFLQYFASDRSHMVSGGGDGHYTMG
;
A
#
# COMPACT_ATOMS: atom_id res chain seq x y z
N MET A 1 -9.92 5.27 -13.42
CA MET A 1 -9.36 5.21 -14.79
C MET A 1 -8.84 3.80 -15.07
N PHE A 2 -8.46 3.46 -16.31
CA PHE A 2 -7.84 2.16 -16.63
C PHE A 2 -6.32 2.31 -16.71
N PHE A 3 -5.58 1.45 -16.00
CA PHE A 3 -4.12 1.53 -15.87
C PHE A 3 -3.50 0.17 -16.23
N PRO A 4 -2.74 0.05 -17.32
CA PRO A 4 -1.93 -1.14 -17.53
C PRO A 4 -0.76 -1.15 -16.53
N ARG A 5 -0.76 -2.12 -15.61
CA ARG A 5 0.26 -2.30 -14.56
C ARG A 5 1.70 -2.33 -15.11
N SER A 6 1.88 -2.70 -16.39
CA SER A 6 3.17 -2.73 -17.10
C SER A 6 3.77 -1.36 -17.43
N GLU A 7 2.96 -0.29 -17.45
CA GLU A 7 3.44 1.07 -17.77
C GLU A 7 3.86 1.85 -16.52
N LEU A 8 3.65 1.28 -15.33
CA LEU A 8 3.92 1.91 -14.06
C LEU A 8 5.26 1.40 -13.51
N ALA A 9 6.11 2.32 -13.06
CA ALA A 9 7.37 1.98 -12.43
C ALA A 9 7.11 1.24 -11.11
N TYR A 10 7.57 0.00 -11.01
CA TYR A 10 7.43 -0.84 -9.82
C TYR A 10 8.81 -1.29 -9.32
N THR A 11 9.03 -1.09 -8.02
CA THR A 11 10.16 -1.67 -7.29
C THR A 11 9.60 -2.42 -6.07
N ARG A 12 9.90 -3.72 -5.97
CA ARG A 12 9.46 -4.56 -4.84
C ARG A 12 10.00 -4.00 -3.52
N CYS A 13 9.19 -4.02 -2.47
CA CYS A 13 9.49 -3.46 -1.14
C CYS A 13 9.63 -1.93 -1.08
N TYR A 14 9.21 -1.20 -2.12
CA TYR A 14 9.14 0.26 -2.13
C TYR A 14 7.72 0.70 -2.52
N CYS A 15 6.73 0.18 -1.79
CA CYS A 15 5.31 0.44 -2.05
C CYS A 15 5.00 1.96 -2.04
N GLU A 16 5.64 2.70 -1.15
CA GLU A 16 5.56 4.15 -1.02
C GLU A 16 6.12 4.90 -2.24
N GLU A 17 7.24 4.47 -2.82
CA GLU A 17 7.79 5.07 -4.06
C GLU A 17 6.92 4.71 -5.28
N ASN A 18 6.39 3.49 -5.34
CA ASN A 18 5.51 3.05 -6.42
C ASN A 18 4.20 3.86 -6.44
N ILE A 19 3.62 4.06 -5.25
CA ILE A 19 2.43 4.90 -5.09
C ILE A 19 2.75 6.37 -5.35
N TYR A 20 3.93 6.86 -4.95
CA TYR A 20 4.37 8.22 -5.27
C TYR A 20 4.42 8.46 -6.78
N LYS A 21 5.03 7.56 -7.55
CA LYS A 21 5.07 7.66 -9.02
C LYS A 21 3.68 7.59 -9.65
N LEU A 22 2.77 6.78 -9.09
CA LEU A 22 1.37 6.76 -9.53
C LEU A 22 0.69 8.10 -9.23
N CYS A 23 0.94 8.71 -8.08
CA CYS A 23 0.45 10.06 -7.76
C CYS A 23 1.00 11.12 -8.73
N GLU A 24 2.28 11.08 -9.09
CA GLU A 24 2.87 11.99 -10.08
C GLU A 24 2.18 11.87 -11.44
N TRP A 25 2.00 10.63 -11.91
CA TRP A 25 1.31 10.38 -13.17
C TRP A 25 -0.15 10.88 -13.16
N ILE A 26 -0.89 10.64 -12.05
CA ILE A 26 -2.26 11.15 -11.90
C ILE A 26 -2.27 12.67 -11.93
N LYS A 27 -1.33 13.33 -11.25
CA LYS A 27 -1.20 14.79 -11.27
C LYS A 27 -0.96 15.31 -12.70
N GLU A 28 -0.15 14.63 -13.50
CA GLU A 28 0.15 15.06 -14.86
C GLU A 28 -0.99 14.81 -15.85
N LYS A 29 -1.71 13.68 -15.72
CA LYS A 29 -2.69 13.21 -16.72
C LYS A 29 -4.14 13.45 -16.33
N HIS A 30 -4.44 13.56 -15.04
CA HIS A 30 -5.78 13.60 -14.48
C HIS A 30 -5.84 14.55 -13.26
N GLU A 31 -5.26 15.74 -13.39
CA GLU A 31 -5.19 16.72 -12.29
C GLU A 31 -6.57 17.03 -11.69
N ASN A 32 -7.62 17.04 -12.50
CA ASN A 32 -9.00 17.27 -12.07
C ASN A 32 -9.55 16.20 -11.11
N GLU A 33 -8.93 15.03 -11.05
CA GLU A 33 -9.35 13.92 -10.18
C GLU A 33 -8.49 13.81 -8.91
N ILE A 34 -7.39 14.55 -8.80
CA ILE A 34 -6.38 14.38 -7.75
C ILE A 34 -6.92 14.62 -6.34
N ASP A 35 -7.93 15.47 -6.18
CA ASP A 35 -8.54 15.79 -4.89
C ASP A 35 -9.40 14.65 -4.35
N ASN A 36 -9.76 13.69 -5.22
CA ASN A 36 -10.44 12.44 -4.85
C ASN A 36 -9.46 11.30 -4.54
N ILE A 37 -8.15 11.56 -4.56
CA ILE A 37 -7.12 10.55 -4.37
C ILE A 37 -6.51 10.65 -2.97
N LEU A 38 -6.49 9.51 -2.30
CA LEU A 38 -5.87 9.32 -0.99
C LEU A 38 -4.77 8.27 -1.09
N VAL A 39 -3.61 8.58 -0.54
CA VAL A 39 -2.55 7.61 -0.25
C VAL A 39 -2.81 7.05 1.14
N VAL A 40 -2.88 5.73 1.24
CA VAL A 40 -3.24 5.03 2.46
C VAL A 40 -2.04 4.23 2.95
N PHE A 41 -1.50 4.66 4.08
CA PHE A 41 -0.51 3.88 4.82
C PHE A 41 -1.23 2.90 5.74
N VAL A 42 -0.95 1.62 5.57
CA VAL A 42 -1.42 0.53 6.41
C VAL A 42 -0.28 0.12 7.34
N SER A 43 -0.48 0.25 8.64
CA SER A 43 0.53 -0.07 9.65
C SER A 43 -0.12 -0.61 10.92
N ASN A 44 0.62 -0.67 12.01
CA ASN A 44 0.14 -1.07 13.34
C ASN A 44 0.76 -0.15 14.40
N PRO A 45 0.05 0.21 15.49
CA PRO A 45 0.55 1.07 16.56
C PRO A 45 1.75 0.51 17.32
N ASP A 46 1.94 -0.81 17.32
CA ASP A 46 2.96 -1.44 18.15
C ASP A 46 4.36 -1.39 17.51
N ARG A 47 4.88 -0.17 17.34
CA ARG A 47 6.27 0.09 16.94
C ARG A 47 7.28 -0.23 18.05
N ARG A 48 6.83 -0.63 19.24
CA ARG A 48 7.67 -0.90 20.42
C ARG A 48 8.32 -2.28 20.38
N VAL A 49 7.77 -3.18 19.58
CA VAL A 49 8.47 -4.38 19.15
C VAL A 49 9.05 -4.06 17.79
N CYS A 50 10.29 -4.46 17.54
CA CYS A 50 11.06 -4.25 16.30
C CYS A 50 10.40 -4.84 15.03
N ASP A 51 9.17 -5.34 15.15
CA ASP A 51 8.42 -6.08 14.15
C ASP A 51 7.01 -5.47 14.07
N SER A 52 6.80 -4.47 13.22
CA SER A 52 5.43 -4.19 12.80
C SER A 52 4.87 -5.43 12.10
N LYS A 53 3.66 -5.88 12.49
CA LYS A 53 3.04 -7.10 11.96
C LYS A 53 1.69 -6.80 11.35
N VAL A 54 1.68 -6.50 10.06
CA VAL A 54 0.49 -6.16 9.29
C VAL A 54 0.15 -7.32 8.35
N PRO A 55 -0.77 -8.23 8.73
CA PRO A 55 -1.18 -9.32 7.87
C PRO A 55 -2.08 -8.83 6.75
N LEU A 56 -1.66 -9.06 5.50
CA LEU A 56 -2.42 -8.78 4.29
C LEU A 56 -2.57 -10.05 3.45
N TRP A 57 -3.81 -10.41 3.12
CA TRP A 57 -4.13 -11.51 2.21
C TRP A 57 -4.07 -11.05 0.75
N GLU A 58 -4.12 -12.00 -0.18
CA GLU A 58 -4.15 -11.71 -1.63
C GLU A 58 -2.93 -10.90 -2.08
N GLN A 59 -1.78 -11.13 -1.46
CA GLN A 59 -0.52 -10.50 -1.81
C GLN A 59 0.30 -11.43 -2.70
N SER A 60 0.98 -10.87 -3.69
CA SER A 60 1.70 -11.60 -4.75
C SER A 60 2.91 -12.36 -4.23
N SER A 61 3.47 -11.94 -3.10
CA SER A 61 4.57 -12.61 -2.39
C SER A 61 4.11 -13.72 -1.44
N ALA A 62 2.80 -13.87 -1.19
CA ALA A 62 2.28 -15.01 -0.44
C ALA A 62 2.01 -16.22 -1.35
N VAL A 63 2.20 -17.41 -0.78
CA VAL A 63 1.60 -18.63 -1.32
C VAL A 63 0.07 -18.46 -1.32
N GLU A 64 -0.59 -18.95 -2.37
CA GLU A 64 -2.04 -18.82 -2.52
C GLU A 64 -2.80 -19.35 -1.29
N GLY A 65 -3.78 -18.57 -0.82
CA GLY A 65 -4.53 -18.85 0.41
C GLY A 65 -3.88 -18.33 1.70
N ASN A 66 -2.60 -17.92 1.67
CA ASN A 66 -1.91 -17.34 2.82
C ASN A 66 -1.92 -15.80 2.81
N PHE A 67 -1.27 -15.21 3.82
CA PHE A 67 -1.06 -13.77 3.98
C PHE A 67 0.44 -13.45 4.05
N VAL A 68 0.78 -12.19 3.79
CA VAL A 68 2.11 -11.62 4.04
C VAL A 68 2.06 -10.80 5.32
N ILE A 69 3.10 -10.88 6.14
CA ILE A 69 3.30 -9.97 7.26
C ILE A 69 4.18 -8.82 6.79
N TRP A 70 3.60 -7.64 6.68
CA TRP A 70 4.30 -6.41 6.35
C TRP A 70 4.67 -5.62 7.60
N ASP A 71 5.77 -4.89 7.55
CA ASP A 71 6.10 -3.84 8.51
C ASP A 71 5.19 -2.61 8.32
N TYR A 72 4.95 -2.24 7.07
CA TYR A 72 3.85 -1.38 6.64
C TYR A 72 3.58 -1.63 5.16
N HIS A 73 2.44 -1.17 4.67
CA HIS A 73 2.12 -1.20 3.25
C HIS A 73 1.50 0.12 2.82
N VAL A 74 1.70 0.51 1.57
CA VAL A 74 1.14 1.73 0.99
C VAL A 74 0.33 1.39 -0.24
N ILE A 75 -0.92 1.84 -0.24
CA ILE A 75 -1.86 1.68 -1.35
C ILE A 75 -2.48 3.04 -1.71
N LEU A 76 -3.09 3.13 -2.87
CA LEU A 76 -3.82 4.33 -3.29
C LEU A 76 -5.31 4.03 -3.38
N LEU A 77 -6.13 4.94 -2.84
CA LEU A 77 -7.58 4.94 -2.89
C LEU A 77 -8.05 6.12 -3.73
N GLN A 78 -8.80 5.82 -4.79
CA GLN A 78 -9.59 6.80 -5.51
C GLN A 78 -11.03 6.75 -5.01
N CYS A 79 -11.47 7.80 -4.33
CA CYS A 79 -12.86 7.97 -3.90
C CYS A 79 -13.76 8.24 -5.12
N VAL A 80 -14.95 7.66 -5.12
CA VAL A 80 -15.96 7.84 -6.17
C VAL A 80 -17.24 8.42 -5.56
N GLY A 81 -17.89 9.33 -6.27
CA GLY A 81 -19.16 9.93 -5.85
C GLY A 81 -19.02 10.76 -4.57
N ASP A 82 -19.81 10.41 -3.56
CA ASP A 82 -19.85 11.06 -2.23
C ASP A 82 -18.76 10.56 -1.26
N GLY A 83 -17.86 9.69 -1.73
CA GLY A 83 -16.78 9.11 -0.93
C GLY A 83 -17.18 7.85 -0.15
N THR A 84 -18.37 7.29 -0.39
CA THR A 84 -18.82 6.03 0.23
C THR A 84 -18.32 4.77 -0.49
N ASP A 85 -17.75 4.93 -1.69
CA ASP A 85 -17.13 3.86 -2.46
C ASP A 85 -15.86 4.36 -3.16
N GLY A 86 -15.10 3.42 -3.71
CA GLY A 86 -13.87 3.77 -4.39
C GLY A 86 -13.19 2.62 -5.11
N ILE A 87 -11.99 2.91 -5.57
CA ILE A 87 -11.14 1.99 -6.30
C ILE A 87 -9.75 1.98 -5.64
N ILE A 88 -9.23 0.79 -5.37
CA ILE A 88 -7.92 0.58 -4.75
C ILE A 88 -6.89 0.20 -5.82
N TYR A 89 -5.71 0.80 -5.70
CA TYR A 89 -4.51 0.48 -6.47
C TYR A 89 -3.47 -0.05 -5.50
N ASP A 90 -3.17 -1.35 -5.63
CA ASP A 90 -2.15 -2.05 -4.85
C ASP A 90 -1.27 -2.85 -5.81
N PHE A 91 -0.02 -2.41 -5.96
CA PHE A 91 0.94 -3.04 -6.85
C PHE A 91 1.43 -4.40 -6.37
N ASP A 92 1.18 -4.77 -5.12
CA ASP A 92 1.60 -6.05 -4.56
C ASP A 92 0.43 -7.03 -4.48
N SER A 93 -0.80 -6.62 -4.83
CA SER A 93 -1.97 -7.47 -4.82
C SER A 93 -2.02 -8.50 -5.97
N ARG A 94 -2.61 -9.66 -5.68
CA ARG A 94 -3.08 -10.68 -6.64
C ARG A 94 -4.47 -10.35 -7.19
N LEU A 95 -5.18 -9.43 -6.57
CA LEU A 95 -6.47 -8.94 -7.04
C LEU A 95 -6.30 -8.19 -8.37
N PRO A 96 -7.39 -8.00 -9.15
CA PRO A 96 -7.34 -7.14 -10.33
C PRO A 96 -6.76 -5.77 -10.00
N PHE A 97 -5.99 -5.21 -10.93
CA PHE A 97 -5.43 -3.87 -10.79
C PHE A 97 -6.09 -2.94 -11.81
N PRO A 98 -6.93 -1.98 -11.37
CA PRO A 98 -7.33 -1.73 -9.99
C PRO A 98 -8.44 -2.66 -9.45
N THR A 99 -8.64 -2.65 -8.13
CA THR A 99 -9.66 -3.45 -7.44
C THR A 99 -10.79 -2.54 -6.91
N PRO A 100 -12.08 -2.90 -7.04
CA PRO A 100 -13.17 -2.23 -6.32
C PRO A 100 -12.92 -2.22 -4.81
N PHE A 101 -13.21 -1.10 -4.15
CA PHE A 101 -12.91 -0.92 -2.73
C PHE A 101 -13.46 -2.05 -1.85
N ARG A 102 -14.75 -2.37 -1.99
CA ARG A 102 -15.41 -3.42 -1.19
C ARG A 102 -14.76 -4.80 -1.35
N ASP A 103 -14.35 -5.15 -2.56
CA ASP A 103 -13.69 -6.42 -2.85
C ASP A 103 -12.29 -6.44 -2.23
N TYR A 104 -11.55 -5.34 -2.33
CA TYR A 104 -10.22 -5.22 -1.72
C TYR A 104 -10.30 -5.34 -0.19
N ILE A 105 -11.20 -4.58 0.46
CA ILE A 105 -11.34 -4.64 1.92
C ILE A 105 -11.71 -6.05 2.39
N SER A 106 -12.71 -6.67 1.76
CA SER A 106 -13.20 -7.98 2.18
C SER A 106 -12.18 -9.09 1.98
N ARG A 107 -11.38 -9.05 0.91
CA ARG A 107 -10.44 -10.12 0.57
C ARG A 107 -9.04 -9.92 1.14
N THR A 108 -8.53 -8.69 1.15
CA THR A 108 -7.18 -8.34 1.62
C THR A 108 -7.13 -8.14 3.13
N PHE A 109 -8.05 -7.35 3.70
CA PHE A 109 -8.05 -7.06 5.13
C PHE A 109 -8.93 -8.01 5.94
N ARG A 110 -9.93 -8.65 5.32
CA ARG A 110 -10.81 -9.64 5.96
C ARG A 110 -11.30 -9.20 7.35
N PRO A 111 -12.06 -8.09 7.45
CA PRO A 111 -12.45 -7.50 8.74
C PRO A 111 -13.28 -8.43 9.64
N ASN A 112 -13.87 -9.48 9.07
CA ASN A 112 -14.64 -10.49 9.81
C ASN A 112 -13.75 -11.50 10.57
N ILE A 113 -12.43 -11.50 10.34
CA ILE A 113 -11.49 -12.29 11.13
C ILE A 113 -11.07 -11.46 12.34
N ASP A 114 -11.33 -11.97 13.53
CA ASP A 114 -10.85 -11.36 14.77
C ASP A 114 -9.35 -11.57 14.91
N LEU A 115 -8.59 -10.50 14.70
CA LEU A 115 -7.14 -10.53 14.88
C LEU A 115 -6.76 -10.15 16.30
N ALA A 116 -5.79 -10.86 16.86
CA ALA A 116 -5.17 -10.47 18.10
C ALA A 116 -4.70 -9.00 18.04
N SER A 117 -4.73 -8.31 19.18
CA SER A 117 -4.48 -6.86 19.22
C SER A 117 -3.17 -6.43 18.55
N ALA A 118 -2.13 -7.28 18.64
CA ALA A 118 -0.83 -7.06 18.03
C ALA A 118 -0.80 -7.13 16.49
N PHE A 119 -1.91 -7.48 15.82
CA PHE A 119 -2.04 -7.52 14.36
C PHE A 119 -3.16 -6.58 13.85
N LYS A 120 -3.75 -5.76 14.73
CA LYS A 120 -4.78 -4.80 14.32
C LYS A 120 -4.15 -3.74 13.41
N ARG A 121 -4.78 -3.55 12.25
CA ARG A 121 -4.30 -2.65 11.20
C ARG A 121 -4.82 -1.24 11.46
N TRP A 122 -3.95 -0.26 11.34
CA TRP A 122 -4.24 1.16 11.37
C TRP A 122 -4.03 1.75 9.99
N PHE A 123 -4.90 2.69 9.63
CA PHE A 123 -4.92 3.32 8.32
C PHE A 123 -4.69 4.82 8.49
N ARG A 124 -3.63 5.33 7.88
CA ARG A 124 -3.38 6.77 7.77
C ARG A 124 -3.65 7.20 6.33
N LEU A 125 -4.67 8.04 6.16
CA LEU A 125 -5.10 8.56 4.87
C LEU A 125 -4.42 9.92 4.66
N ILE A 126 -3.78 10.10 3.51
CA ILE A 126 -3.05 11.32 3.15
C ILE A 126 -3.56 11.78 1.78
N PRO A 127 -4.06 13.02 1.63
CA PRO A 127 -4.42 13.55 0.32
C PRO A 127 -3.25 13.48 -0.66
N CYS A 128 -3.52 13.10 -1.91
CA CYS A 128 -2.49 12.93 -2.94
C CYS A 128 -1.61 14.17 -3.12
N ARG A 129 -2.20 15.37 -3.15
CA ARG A 129 -1.44 16.63 -3.22
C ARG A 129 -0.49 16.80 -2.04
N SER A 130 -0.96 16.51 -0.82
CA SER A 130 -0.13 16.58 0.39
C SER A 130 0.97 15.52 0.37
N PHE A 131 0.67 14.32 -0.12
CA PHE A 131 1.68 13.28 -0.28
C PHE A 131 2.79 13.72 -1.24
N LEU A 132 2.45 14.21 -2.43
CA LEU A 132 3.42 14.72 -3.40
C LEU A 132 4.23 15.91 -2.88
N GLN A 133 3.65 16.76 -2.03
CA GLN A 133 4.32 17.96 -1.52
C GLN A 133 5.30 17.67 -0.39
N TYR A 134 4.95 16.75 0.52
CA TYR A 134 5.65 16.57 1.79
C TYR A 134 6.35 15.23 1.93
N PHE A 135 6.07 14.27 1.06
CA PHE A 135 6.74 12.98 1.13
C PHE A 135 8.20 13.10 0.74
N ALA A 136 9.07 12.68 1.65
CA ALA A 136 10.49 12.45 1.40
C ALA A 136 10.84 11.10 2.01
N SER A 137 11.35 10.18 1.19
CA SER A 137 11.93 8.93 1.67
C SER A 137 13.44 9.06 1.59
N ASP A 138 14.12 9.03 2.73
CA ASP A 138 15.59 9.08 2.78
C ASP A 138 16.23 7.68 2.66
N ARG A 139 15.43 6.63 2.41
CA ARG A 139 15.82 5.21 2.33
C ARG A 139 16.66 4.71 3.52
N SER A 140 16.78 5.51 4.59
CA SER A 140 17.66 5.25 5.72
C SER A 140 17.19 4.04 6.53
N HIS A 141 15.88 3.79 6.54
CA HIS A 141 15.26 2.61 7.16
C HIS A 141 15.65 1.28 6.48
N MET A 142 16.16 1.31 5.24
CA MET A 142 16.67 0.14 4.51
C MET A 142 18.15 -0.13 4.79
N VAL A 143 18.86 0.81 5.41
CA VAL A 143 20.23 0.63 5.85
C VAL A 143 20.19 0.05 7.26
N SER A 144 19.91 -1.25 7.34
CA SER A 144 20.27 -2.01 8.54
C SER A 144 21.77 -1.81 8.79
N GLY A 145 22.11 -1.22 9.93
CA GLY A 145 23.49 -1.01 10.32
C GLY A 145 24.28 -2.33 10.31
N GLY A 146 25.41 -2.33 9.59
CA GLY A 146 26.40 -3.40 9.60
C GLY A 146 26.42 -4.23 8.32
N GLY A 147 27.48 -4.08 7.53
CA GLY A 147 27.69 -4.78 6.27
C GLY A 147 27.73 -6.31 6.44
N ASP A 148 26.99 -7.01 5.60
CA ASP A 148 27.55 -7.76 4.47
C ASP A 148 26.39 -8.26 3.60
N GLY A 149 26.56 -8.11 2.29
CA GLY A 149 25.53 -8.32 1.27
C GLY A 149 25.14 -9.79 1.09
N HIS A 150 24.28 -10.30 1.96
CA HIS A 150 23.66 -11.62 1.79
C HIS A 150 22.14 -11.48 1.62
N TYR A 151 21.72 -11.45 0.35
CA TYR A 151 20.33 -11.67 -0.03
C TYR A 151 20.02 -13.17 0.09
N THR A 152 19.39 -13.60 1.17
CA THR A 152 18.74 -14.91 1.20
C THR A 152 17.30 -14.77 0.74
N MET A 153 17.04 -15.19 -0.50
CA MET A 153 15.71 -15.56 -0.99
C MET A 153 15.20 -16.75 -0.18
N GLY A 154 13.99 -16.66 0.35
CA GLY A 154 13.22 -17.74 0.96
C GLY A 154 11.74 -17.41 0.89
#